data_AF-A0A971J4K9-F1
#
_entry.id   AF-A0A971J4K9-F1
#
_cell.length_a   1.000
_cell.length_b   1.000
_cell.length_c   1.000
_cell.angle_alpha   90.00
_cell.angle_beta   90.00
_cell.angle_gamma   90.00
#
_symmetry.space_group_name_H-M   'P 1'
#
loop_
_entity.id
_entity.type
_entity.pdbx_description
1 polymer ?
#
loop_
_entity_poly.entity_id
_entity_poly.type
_entity_poly.pdbx_seq_one_letter_code
_entity_poly.pdbx_strand_id
1 'polypeptide(L)'
;MMLAQLIKAIPNLLRLLYCLVRDHRVPLLEKIVLLAAVVYVFCPLDIIPDLLPLAGQVDDFLLMALAVQRLLNAAGAEIAGRYWGGSPSGLTAIYRILNAILFFLPPGLKRSPGLKRRDQDVIDVEYRFKE
;
A
#
# COMPACT_ATOMS: atom_id res chain seq x y z
N MET A 1 19.83 6.54 11.59
CA MET A 1 19.84 6.85 10.14
C MET A 1 18.69 6.11 9.47
N MET A 2 17.97 6.75 8.56
CA MET A 2 16.65 6.39 7.99
C MET A 2 16.41 4.89 7.66
N LEU A 3 17.46 4.18 7.23
CA LEU A 3 17.40 2.75 6.87
C LEU A 3 16.96 1.83 8.02
N ALA A 4 17.44 2.08 9.25
CA ALA A 4 17.07 1.27 10.41
C ALA A 4 15.58 1.42 10.78
N GLN A 5 15.01 2.60 10.52
CA GLN A 5 13.58 2.85 10.74
C GLN A 5 12.73 2.12 9.70
N LEU A 6 13.22 1.99 8.46
CA LEU A 6 12.53 1.25 7.41
C LEU A 6 12.46 -0.24 7.73
N ILE A 7 13.56 -0.84 8.19
CA ILE A 7 13.60 -2.26 8.58
C ILE A 7 12.63 -2.52 9.74
N LYS A 8 12.57 -1.62 10.73
CA LYS A 8 11.61 -1.70 11.84
C LYS A 8 10.16 -1.44 11.41
N ALA A 9 9.95 -0.77 10.27
CA ALA A 9 8.63 -0.52 9.72
C ALA A 9 8.03 -1.75 9.03
N ILE A 10 8.86 -2.68 8.53
CA ILE A 10 8.39 -3.89 7.84
C ILE A 10 7.42 -4.73 8.68
N PRO A 11 7.76 -5.19 9.91
CA PRO A 11 6.83 -5.99 10.71
C PRO A 11 5.56 -5.23 11.08
N ASN A 12 5.66 -3.91 11.29
CA ASN A 12 4.51 -3.04 11.55
C ASN A 12 3.61 -2.88 10.33
N LEU A 13 4.19 -2.81 9.12
CA LEU A 13 3.47 -2.77 7.87
C LEU A 13 2.76 -4.10 7.61
N LEU A 14 3.42 -5.24 7.81
CA LEU A 14 2.78 -6.55 7.67
C LEU A 14 1.60 -6.71 8.64
N ARG A 15 1.78 -6.31 9.90
CA ARG A 15 0.70 -6.29 10.89
C ARG A 15 -0.44 -5.38 10.46
N LEU A 16 -0.13 -4.18 9.97
CA LEU A 16 -1.13 -3.24 9.48
C LEU A 16 -1.95 -3.86 8.34
N LEU A 17 -1.29 -4.38 7.30
CA LEU A 17 -1.96 -5.00 6.16
C LEU A 17 -2.83 -6.18 6.60
N TYR A 18 -2.32 -7.01 7.51
CA TYR A 18 -3.09 -8.11 8.08
C TYR A 18 -4.36 -7.65 8.81
N CYS A 19 -4.24 -6.61 9.65
CA CYS A 19 -5.39 -6.03 10.35
C CYS A 19 -6.41 -5.43 9.36
N LEU A 20 -5.95 -4.73 8.32
CA LEU A 20 -6.81 -4.13 7.31
C LEU A 20 -7.56 -5.17 6.46
N VAL A 21 -6.91 -6.28 6.10
CA VAL A 21 -7.58 -7.38 5.41
C VAL A 21 -8.71 -7.98 6.27
N ARG A 22 -8.56 -7.97 7.59
CA ARG A 22 -9.58 -8.47 8.53
C ARG A 22 -10.65 -7.44 8.89
N ASP A 23 -10.41 -6.15 8.70
CA ASP A 23 -11.38 -5.10 9.04
C ASP A 23 -12.55 -5.08 8.04
N HIS A 24 -13.79 -5.20 8.54
CA HIS A 24 -15.01 -5.21 7.73
C HIS A 24 -15.29 -3.88 7.00
N ARG A 25 -14.71 -2.76 7.47
CA ARG A 25 -14.84 -1.44 6.86
C ARG A 25 -14.06 -1.32 5.55
N VAL A 26 -13.05 -2.17 5.35
CA VAL A 26 -12.27 -2.22 4.11
C VAL A 26 -13.04 -3.03 3.05
N PRO A 27 -13.30 -2.47 1.85
CA PRO A 27 -14.01 -3.17 0.79
C PRO A 27 -13.33 -4.48 0.38
N LEU A 28 -14.15 -5.50 0.11
CA LEU A 28 -13.65 -6.82 -0.31
C LEU A 28 -12.80 -6.76 -1.58
N LEU A 29 -13.15 -5.88 -2.52
CA LEU A 29 -12.40 -5.69 -3.76
C LEU A 29 -10.92 -5.39 -3.49
N GLU A 30 -10.63 -4.50 -2.54
CA GLU A 30 -9.24 -4.10 -2.27
C GLU A 30 -8.45 -5.22 -1.58
N LYS A 31 -9.13 -6.05 -0.79
CA LYS A 31 -8.54 -7.26 -0.19
C LYS A 31 -8.21 -8.29 -1.26
N ILE A 32 -9.10 -8.48 -2.23
CA ILE A 32 -8.88 -9.38 -3.37
C ILE A 32 -7.71 -8.87 -4.22
N VAL A 33 -7.64 -7.56 -4.49
CA VAL A 33 -6.52 -6.96 -5.24
C VAL A 33 -5.18 -7.18 -4.51
N LEU A 34 -5.13 -6.97 -3.19
CA LEU A 34 -3.93 -7.29 -2.40
C LEU A 34 -3.58 -8.77 -2.47
N LEU A 35 -4.56 -9.66 -2.27
CA LEU A 35 -4.33 -11.09 -2.32
C LEU A 35 -3.82 -11.53 -3.71
N ALA A 36 -4.40 -11.00 -4.78
CA ALA A 36 -3.96 -11.27 -6.15
C ALA A 36 -2.52 -10.80 -6.38
N ALA A 37 -2.15 -9.60 -5.91
CA ALA A 37 -0.78 -9.10 -6.02
C ALA A 37 0.21 -9.96 -5.22
N VAL A 38 -0.16 -10.41 -4.01
CA VAL A 38 0.67 -11.31 -3.19
C VAL A 38 0.83 -12.66 -3.90
N VAL A 39 -0.27 -13.27 -4.33
CA VAL A 39 -0.23 -14.54 -5.07
C VAL A 39 0.65 -14.39 -6.29
N TYR A 40 0.49 -13.32 -7.06
CA TYR A 40 1.30 -13.05 -8.25
C TYR A 40 2.81 -13.02 -7.94
N VAL A 41 3.24 -12.29 -6.90
CA VAL A 41 4.66 -12.22 -6.48
C VAL A 41 5.22 -13.56 -5.98
N PHE A 42 4.40 -14.39 -5.33
CA PHE A 42 4.83 -15.68 -4.77
C PHE A 42 4.53 -16.87 -5.67
N CYS A 43 3.84 -16.69 -6.79
CA CYS A 43 3.46 -17.77 -7.68
C CYS A 43 4.65 -18.16 -8.56
N PRO A 44 5.17 -19.39 -8.47
CA PRO A 44 6.31 -19.85 -9.26
C PRO A 44 5.95 -20.17 -10.74
N LEU A 45 4.80 -19.68 -11.24
CA LEU A 45 4.20 -20.13 -12.50
C LEU A 45 4.23 -19.12 -13.65
N ASP A 46 4.94 -17.98 -13.55
CA ASP A 46 5.17 -17.03 -14.66
C ASP A 46 4.02 -16.99 -15.69
N ILE A 47 2.81 -16.61 -15.26
CA ILE A 47 1.60 -16.63 -16.12
C ILE A 47 1.69 -15.57 -17.23
N ILE A 48 2.68 -14.66 -17.14
CA ILE A 48 3.06 -13.74 -18.21
C ILE A 48 4.41 -14.22 -18.78
N PRO A 49 4.41 -15.15 -19.75
CA PRO A 49 5.63 -15.52 -20.42
C PRO A 49 6.12 -14.35 -21.29
N ASP A 50 7.34 -13.88 -21.01
CA ASP A 50 8.30 -13.27 -21.94
C ASP A 50 7.75 -12.40 -23.09
N LEU A 51 7.02 -11.30 -22.81
CA LEU A 51 6.63 -10.32 -23.85
C LEU A 51 7.23 -8.92 -23.71
N LEU A 52 7.90 -8.59 -22.61
CA LEU A 52 8.56 -7.30 -22.43
C LEU A 52 10.01 -7.50 -21.96
N PRO A 53 10.99 -7.53 -22.88
CA PRO A 53 12.41 -7.81 -22.58
C PRO A 53 13.08 -6.81 -21.61
N LEU A 54 12.35 -5.79 -21.15
CA LEU A 54 12.82 -4.73 -20.25
C LEU A 54 11.82 -4.34 -19.14
N ALA A 55 10.64 -4.99 -19.03
CA ALA A 55 9.59 -4.58 -18.08
C ALA A 55 9.23 -5.62 -16.99
N GLY A 56 9.72 -6.86 -17.10
CA GLY A 56 9.26 -7.99 -16.27
C GLY A 56 9.48 -7.84 -14.76
N GLN A 57 10.47 -7.06 -14.31
CA GLN A 57 10.82 -6.98 -12.88
C GLN A 57 10.21 -5.77 -12.15
N VAL A 58 9.83 -4.72 -12.89
CA VAL A 58 9.28 -3.49 -12.29
C VAL A 58 7.77 -3.60 -12.09
N ASP A 59 7.10 -4.42 -12.92
CA ASP A 59 5.65 -4.60 -12.87
C ASP A 59 5.18 -5.21 -11.55
N ASP A 60 5.90 -6.20 -11.01
CA ASP A 60 5.55 -6.87 -9.74
C ASP A 60 5.58 -5.91 -8.55
N PHE A 61 6.61 -5.07 -8.45
CA PHE A 61 6.73 -4.07 -7.39
C PHE A 61 5.70 -2.95 -7.54
N LEU A 62 5.42 -2.51 -8.77
CA LEU A 62 4.38 -1.52 -9.06
C LEU A 62 2.99 -2.07 -8.69
N LEU A 63 2.70 -3.32 -9.05
CA LEU A 63 1.44 -3.98 -8.74
C LEU A 63 1.25 -4.14 -7.23
N MET A 64 2.28 -4.60 -6.52
CA MET A 64 2.25 -4.71 -5.06
C MET A 64 2.06 -3.32 -4.39
N ALA A 65 2.81 -2.31 -4.82
CA ALA A 65 2.67 -0.95 -4.31
C ALA A 65 1.27 -0.38 -4.56
N LEU A 66 0.71 -0.63 -5.75
CA LEU A 66 -0.65 -0.23 -6.12
C LEU A 66 -1.68 -0.90 -5.22
N ALA A 67 -1.57 -2.22 -5.01
CA ALA A 67 -2.50 -2.97 -4.18
C ALA A 67 -2.47 -2.50 -2.72
N VAL A 68 -1.27 -2.30 -2.16
CA VAL A 68 -1.09 -1.74 -0.82
C VAL A 68 -1.66 -0.34 -0.72
N GLN A 69 -1.38 0.54 -1.68
CA GLN A 69 -1.91 1.90 -1.68
C GLN A 69 -3.43 1.91 -1.75
N ARG A 70 -4.05 1.08 -2.60
CA ARG A 70 -5.51 1.01 -2.70
C ARG A 70 -6.15 0.52 -1.41
N LEU A 71 -5.57 -0.49 -0.75
CA LEU A 71 -6.04 -0.97 0.55
C LEU A 71 -5.96 0.14 1.61
N LEU A 72 -4.83 0.85 1.70
CA LEU A 72 -4.64 1.95 2.66
C LEU A 72 -5.60 3.11 2.39
N ASN A 73 -5.83 3.46 1.13
CA ASN A 73 -6.76 4.51 0.75
C ASN A 73 -8.21 4.13 1.08
N ALA A 74 -8.59 2.88 0.85
CA ALA A 74 -9.93 2.40 1.13
C ALA A 74 -10.19 2.24 2.64
N ALA A 75 -9.16 1.91 3.43
CA ALA A 75 -9.21 1.93 4.88
C ALA A 75 -9.32 3.35 5.46
N GLY A 76 -8.65 4.32 4.83
CA GLY A 76 -8.55 5.68 5.32
C GLY A 76 -7.50 5.84 6.44
N ALA A 77 -7.06 7.08 6.66
CA ALA A 77 -5.99 7.40 7.60
C ALA A 77 -6.32 7.05 9.06
N GLU A 78 -7.59 7.16 9.46
CA GLU A 78 -8.04 6.84 10.82
C GLU A 78 -7.85 5.35 11.15
N ILE A 79 -8.29 4.46 10.25
CA ILE A 79 -8.18 3.01 10.45
C ILE A 79 -6.71 2.58 10.33
N ALA A 80 -5.99 3.13 9.35
CA ALA A 80 -4.57 2.84 9.17
C ALA A 80 -3.74 3.25 10.40
N GLY A 81 -3.99 4.44 10.95
CA GLY A 81 -3.36 4.91 12.18
C GLY A 81 -3.70 4.05 13.40
N ARG A 82 -4.94 3.59 13.52
CA ARG A 82 -5.39 2.71 14.61
C ARG A 82 -4.64 1.38 14.67
N TYR A 83 -4.33 0.79 13.52
CA TYR A 83 -3.61 -0.48 13.43
C TYR A 83 -2.10 -0.32 13.29
N TRP A 84 -1.61 0.90 13.10
CA TRP A 84 -0.18 1.17 13.01
C TRP A 84 0.49 1.03 14.37
N GLY A 85 1.34 -0.01 14.50
CA GLY A 85 2.12 -0.27 15.71
C GLY A 85 3.51 0.36 15.74
N GLY A 86 3.87 1.13 14.72
CA GLY A 86 5.20 1.73 14.57
C GLY A 86 5.26 3.21 14.91
N SER A 87 6.38 3.87 14.59
CA SER A 87 6.50 5.31 14.76
C SER A 87 5.63 6.08 13.74
N PRO A 88 5.05 7.24 14.11
CA PRO A 88 4.35 8.14 13.18
C PRO A 88 5.10 8.37 11.87
N SER A 89 6.39 8.69 11.98
CA SER A 89 7.25 8.96 10.82
C SER A 89 7.42 7.74 9.91
N GLY A 90 7.32 6.52 10.43
CA GLY A 90 7.37 5.30 9.63
C GLY A 90 6.17 5.13 8.72
N LEU A 91 4.97 5.45 9.22
CA LEU A 91 3.75 5.41 8.41
C LEU A 91 3.79 6.48 7.31
N THR A 92 4.20 7.70 7.66
CA THR A 92 4.39 8.78 6.68
C THR A 92 5.43 8.42 5.62
N ALA A 93 6.53 7.77 6.00
CA ALA A 93 7.54 7.30 5.06
C ALA A 93 6.95 6.28 4.06
N ILE A 94 6.12 5.35 4.52
CA ILE A 94 5.42 4.39 3.65
C ILE A 94 4.52 5.12 2.64
N TYR A 95 3.67 6.04 3.08
CA TYR A 95 2.82 6.81 2.17
C TYR A 95 3.62 7.60 1.12
N ARG A 96 4.74 8.20 1.54
CA ARG A 96 5.64 8.93 0.61
C ARG A 96 6.25 8.00 -0.43
N ILE A 97 6.74 6.83 -0.01
CA ILE A 97 7.33 5.84 -0.92
C ILE A 97 6.28 5.31 -1.89
N LEU A 98 5.09 4.92 -1.41
CA LEU A 98 4.00 4.45 -2.26
C LEU A 98 3.59 5.49 -3.30
N ASN A 99 3.45 6.77 -2.89
CA ASN A 99 3.15 7.85 -3.81
C ASN A 99 4.28 8.11 -4.83
N ALA A 100 5.54 7.99 -4.41
CA ALA A 100 6.69 8.15 -5.30
C ALA A 100 6.80 7.01 -6.32
N ILE A 101 6.58 5.76 -5.90
CA ILE A 101 6.55 4.59 -6.79
C ILE A 101 5.42 4.72 -7.80
N LEU A 102 4.21 5.08 -7.33
CA LEU A 102 3.02 5.16 -8.17
C LEU A 102 2.96 6.44 -9.02
N PHE A 103 3.85 7.41 -8.78
CA PHE A 103 4.07 8.53 -9.69
C PHE A 103 4.59 8.05 -11.05
N PHE A 104 5.36 6.96 -11.08
CA PHE A 104 5.84 6.37 -12.33
C PHE A 104 4.77 5.58 -13.10
N LEU A 105 3.57 5.41 -12.54
CA LEU A 105 2.48 4.70 -13.20
C LEU A 105 1.90 5.56 -14.34
N PRO A 106 1.73 5.01 -15.56
CA PRO A 106 1.15 5.75 -16.67
C PRO A 106 -0.29 6.20 -16.32
N PRO A 107 -0.70 7.42 -16.73
CA PRO A 107 -1.90 8.09 -16.23
C PRO A 107 -3.22 7.32 -16.49
N GLY A 108 -3.23 6.35 -17.41
CA GLY A 108 -4.39 5.50 -17.71
C GLY A 108 -4.82 4.57 -16.56
N LEU A 109 -3.89 4.13 -15.71
CA LEU A 109 -4.18 3.17 -14.61
C LEU A 109 -4.74 3.85 -13.35
N LYS A 110 -4.57 5.17 -13.23
CA LYS A 110 -4.99 5.97 -12.07
C LYS A 110 -6.52 6.11 -11.93
N ARG A 111 -7.30 5.67 -12.93
CA ARG A 111 -8.76 5.84 -13.01
C ARG A 111 -9.58 4.62 -12.55
N SER A 112 -8.94 3.60 -11.97
CA SER A 112 -9.65 2.41 -11.49
C SER A 112 -10.70 2.74 -10.41
N PRO A 113 -11.89 2.11 -10.42
CA PRO A 113 -13.04 2.47 -9.57
C PRO A 113 -12.84 2.34 -8.03
N GLY A 114 -11.68 1.88 -7.55
CA GLY A 114 -11.28 1.92 -6.13
C GLY A 114 -10.36 3.07 -5.74
N LEU A 115 -9.87 3.86 -6.72
CA LEU A 115 -9.01 5.01 -6.50
C LEU A 115 -9.79 6.31 -6.26
N LYS A 116 -11.08 6.20 -5.92
CA LYS A 116 -11.92 7.34 -5.57
C LYS A 116 -11.27 7.99 -4.34
N ARG A 117 -10.53 9.06 -4.62
CA ARG A 117 -9.86 9.96 -3.67
C ARG A 117 -10.96 10.57 -2.79
N ARG A 118 -11.49 9.79 -1.83
CA ARG A 118 -12.15 10.34 -0.65
C ARG A 118 -11.08 11.20 -0.01
N ASP A 119 -11.41 12.47 0.16
CA ASP A 119 -10.51 13.56 0.43
C ASP A 119 -9.20 13.16 1.09
N GLN A 120 -8.12 13.50 0.40
CA GLN A 120 -6.85 13.76 1.06
C GLN A 120 -7.02 15.04 1.88
N ASP A 121 -7.89 14.98 2.89
CA ASP A 121 -7.64 15.73 4.12
C ASP A 121 -6.32 15.16 4.61
N VAL A 122 -5.31 15.88 4.14
CA VAL A 122 -4.00 16.15 4.70
C VAL A 122 -3.66 15.19 5.82
N ILE A 123 -2.44 14.67 5.78
CA ILE A 123 -1.77 14.25 7.01
C ILE A 123 -1.54 15.53 7.86
N ASP A 124 -2.62 16.21 8.25
CA ASP A 124 -2.85 17.05 9.41
C ASP A 124 -3.41 16.14 10.51
N VAL A 125 -2.89 14.91 10.56
CA VAL A 125 -2.73 14.26 11.85
C VAL A 125 -1.58 15.00 12.53
N GLU A 126 -1.85 16.26 12.91
CA GLU A 126 -1.35 16.78 14.15
C GLU A 126 -1.79 15.75 15.18
N TYR A 127 -0.84 14.88 15.51
CA TYR A 127 -1.03 13.78 16.42
C TYR A 127 -1.44 14.40 17.75
N ARG A 128 -2.74 14.53 17.99
CA ARG A 128 -3.28 14.76 19.32
C ARG A 128 -3.12 13.46 20.10
N PHE A 129 -1.87 13.17 20.48
CA PHE A 129 -1.60 12.38 21.67
C PHE A 129 -2.21 13.18 22.82
N LYS A 130 -3.33 12.71 23.33
CA LYS A 130 -3.79 13.12 24.65
C LYS A 130 -2.77 12.53 25.63
N GLU A 131 -1.98 13.40 26.24
CA GLU A 131 -1.29 13.13 27.52
C GLU A 131 -2.26 12.57 28.57
#